data_AF-A0A6B3DWV7-F1
#
_entry.id   AF-A0A6B3DWV7-F1
#
_cell.length_a   1.000
_cell.length_b   1.000
_cell.length_c   1.000
_cell.angle_alpha   90.00
_cell.angle_beta   90.00
_cell.angle_gamma   90.00
#
_symmetry.space_group_name_H-M   'P 1'
#
loop_
_entity.id
_entity.type
_entity.pdbx_description
1 polymer ?
#
loop_
_entity_poly.entity_id
_entity_poly.type
_entity_poly.pdbx_seq_one_letter_code
_entity_poly.pdbx_strand_id
1 'polypeptide(L)'
;AAASTAAALTAAALGGTPYDLVVSAGIAGGFAPGAPVGSLVVADEITAADLGAETGDGFLTVTELGFGTAAHRPPESLVRATAAATGAAIGAALTVSTVTGTAARAAALRERHP
;
A
#
# COMPACT_ATOMS: atom_id res chain seq x y z
N ALA A 1 14.60 1.94 -1.79
CA ALA A 1 13.82 0.78 -2.26
C ALA A 1 12.84 1.17 -3.36
N ALA A 2 11.75 1.89 -3.05
CA ALA A 2 10.70 2.23 -4.02
C ALA A 2 11.21 2.90 -5.32
N ALA A 3 12.05 3.94 -5.21
CA ALA A 3 12.62 4.61 -6.39
C ALA A 3 13.47 3.67 -7.27
N SER A 4 14.29 2.81 -6.66
CA SER A 4 15.10 1.82 -7.39
C SER A 4 14.22 0.77 -8.08
N THR A 5 13.17 0.29 -7.41
CA THR A 5 12.20 -0.64 -8.00
C THR A 5 11.50 0.01 -9.20
N ALA A 6 11.01 1.25 -9.06
CA ALA A 6 10.38 1.97 -10.16
C ALA A 6 11.33 2.13 -11.37
N ALA A 7 12.58 2.53 -11.13
CA ALA A 7 13.59 2.65 -12.17
C ALA A 7 13.85 1.32 -12.89
N ALA A 8 13.95 0.21 -12.15
CA ALA A 8 14.16 -1.12 -12.73
C ALA A 8 12.95 -1.58 -13.59
N LEU A 9 11.72 -1.35 -13.12
CA LEU A 9 10.50 -1.67 -13.87
C LEU A 9 10.40 -0.86 -15.16
N THR A 10 10.67 0.45 -15.09
CA THR A 10 10.68 1.32 -16.27
C THR A 10 11.76 0.89 -17.27
N ALA A 11 12.97 0.61 -16.79
CA ALA A 11 14.07 0.17 -17.66
C ALA A 11 13.74 -1.15 -18.37
N ALA A 12 13.17 -2.12 -17.66
CA ALA A 12 12.75 -3.40 -18.23
C ALA A 12 11.66 -3.24 -19.30
N ALA A 13 10.66 -2.38 -19.03
CA ALA A 13 9.61 -2.07 -20.00
C ALA A 13 10.16 -1.40 -21.27
N LEU A 14 11.04 -0.40 -21.12
CA LEU A 14 11.69 0.28 -22.25
C LEU A 14 12.63 -0.64 -23.04
N GLY A 15 13.23 -1.64 -22.39
CA GLY A 15 14.06 -2.67 -23.01
C GLY A 15 13.27 -3.80 -23.67
N GLY A 16 11.93 -3.74 -23.72
CA GLY A 16 11.09 -4.78 -24.33
C GLY A 16 11.02 -6.08 -23.54
N THR A 17 11.42 -6.07 -22.26
CA THR A 17 11.39 -7.23 -21.36
C THR A 17 10.65 -6.86 -20.05
N PRO A 18 9.38 -6.39 -20.14
CA PRO A 18 8.63 -6.01 -18.95
C PRO A 18 8.47 -7.20 -18.00
N TYR A 19 8.41 -6.93 -16.71
CA TYR A 19 8.06 -7.95 -15.73
C TYR A 19 6.57 -8.26 -15.79
N ASP A 20 6.22 -9.54 -15.83
CA ASP A 20 4.82 -9.99 -15.77
C ASP A 20 4.23 -9.89 -14.36
N LEU A 21 5.08 -9.89 -13.33
CA LEU A 21 4.69 -9.83 -11.92
C LEU A 21 5.74 -9.12 -11.06
N VAL A 22 5.26 -8.32 -10.11
CA VAL A 22 6.07 -7.70 -9.06
C VAL A 22 5.48 -8.07 -7.72
N VAL A 23 6.32 -8.56 -6.81
CA VAL A 23 5.92 -8.88 -5.43
C VAL A 23 6.56 -7.87 -4.49
N SER A 24 5.74 -7.12 -3.77
CA SER A 24 6.17 -6.27 -2.66
C SER A 24 5.93 -7.01 -1.36
N ALA A 25 6.99 -7.38 -0.65
CA ALA A 25 6.93 -8.11 0.61
C ALA A 25 7.85 -7.47 1.65
N GLY A 26 7.41 -7.48 2.91
CA GLY A 26 8.13 -6.88 4.03
C GLY A 26 7.32 -6.97 5.32
N ILE A 27 7.79 -6.26 6.34
CA ILE A 27 7.08 -6.11 7.61
C ILE A 27 6.22 -4.85 7.59
N ALA A 28 5.09 -4.88 8.28
CA ALA A 28 4.18 -3.75 8.44
C ALA A 28 3.61 -3.71 9.87
N GLY A 29 3.10 -2.54 10.28
CA GLY A 29 2.30 -2.42 11.49
C GLY A 29 0.85 -2.86 11.22
N GLY A 30 0.29 -3.68 12.11
CA GLY A 30 -1.10 -4.10 12.02
C GLY A 30 -2.05 -3.14 12.75
N PHE A 31 -3.22 -2.90 12.19
CA PHE A 31 -4.30 -2.19 12.88
C PHE A 31 -5.05 -3.15 13.80
N ALA A 32 -5.15 -2.80 15.09
CA ALA A 32 -5.89 -3.60 16.05
C ALA A 32 -7.42 -3.49 15.82
N PRO A 33 -8.18 -4.59 15.99
CA PRO A 33 -7.72 -5.94 16.36
C PRO A 33 -7.36 -6.84 15.15
N GLY A 34 -7.44 -6.33 13.92
CA GLY A 34 -7.47 -7.14 12.69
C GLY A 34 -6.17 -7.86 12.31
N ALA A 35 -5.01 -7.34 12.71
CA ALA A 35 -3.71 -7.93 12.37
C ALA A 35 -2.75 -7.93 13.57
N PRO A 36 -2.86 -8.88 14.51
CA PRO A 36 -1.88 -9.05 15.59
C PRO A 36 -0.48 -9.41 15.06
N VAL A 37 0.54 -9.25 15.89
CA VAL A 37 1.93 -9.65 15.55
C VAL A 37 1.98 -11.11 15.10
N GLY A 38 2.70 -11.37 14.00
CA GLY A 38 2.80 -12.69 13.38
C GLY A 38 1.72 -12.97 12.33
N SER A 39 0.76 -12.07 12.14
CA SER A 39 -0.20 -12.16 11.03
C SER A 39 0.49 -11.96 9.69
N LEU A 40 0.03 -12.70 8.68
CA LEU A 40 0.33 -12.46 7.28
C LEU A 40 -0.90 -11.84 6.60
N VAL A 41 -0.67 -10.80 5.82
CA VAL A 41 -1.72 -10.08 5.09
C VAL A 41 -1.35 -9.99 3.62
N VAL A 42 -2.33 -10.26 2.74
CA VAL A 42 -2.24 -10.01 1.31
C VAL A 42 -3.05 -8.75 0.99
N ALA A 43 -2.41 -7.77 0.37
CA ALA A 43 -3.05 -6.49 0.04
C ALA A 43 -4.01 -6.63 -1.15
N ASP A 44 -5.26 -6.21 -0.98
CA ASP A 44 -6.24 -5.98 -2.06
C ASP A 44 -6.32 -4.51 -2.50
N GLU A 45 -5.78 -3.61 -1.68
CA GLU A 45 -5.51 -2.21 -1.99
C GLU A 45 -4.19 -1.79 -1.34
N ILE A 46 -3.40 -0.99 -2.06
CA ILE A 46 -2.18 -0.37 -1.56
C ILE A 46 -2.30 1.14 -1.75
N THR A 47 -2.36 1.89 -0.64
CA THR A 47 -2.64 3.34 -0.67
C THR A 47 -1.49 4.15 -0.07
N ALA A 48 -1.00 5.16 -0.80
CA ALA A 48 -0.07 6.16 -0.30
C ALA A 48 -0.81 7.15 0.62
N ALA A 49 -0.91 6.81 1.90
CA ALA A 49 -1.85 7.42 2.84
C ALA A 49 -1.44 8.80 3.36
N ASP A 50 -0.16 9.18 3.19
CA ASP A 50 0.37 10.48 3.59
C ASP A 50 1.05 11.25 2.46
N LEU A 51 0.88 10.79 1.21
CA LEU A 51 1.40 11.49 0.04
C LEU A 51 0.34 12.46 -0.52
N GLY A 52 0.54 13.75 -0.28
CA GLY A 52 -0.43 14.78 -0.62
C GLY A 52 -0.08 16.14 0.00
N ALA A 53 -1.08 16.99 0.17
CA ALA A 53 -0.95 18.31 0.77
C ALA A 53 -1.93 18.49 1.93
N GLU A 54 -1.47 19.05 3.04
CA GLU A 54 -2.36 19.57 4.08
C GLU A 54 -2.85 20.96 3.67
N THR A 55 -4.16 21.18 3.79
CA THR A 55 -4.83 22.44 3.48
C THR A 55 -5.69 22.89 4.68
N GLY A 56 -6.24 24.11 4.62
CA GLY A 56 -7.16 24.59 5.64
C GLY A 56 -8.43 23.73 5.82
N ASP A 57 -8.82 23.00 4.76
CA ASP A 57 -10.02 22.15 4.73
C ASP A 57 -9.72 20.67 4.99
N GLY A 58 -8.45 20.33 5.24
CA GLY A 58 -8.00 18.96 5.46
C GLY A 58 -6.93 18.50 4.48
N PHE A 59 -6.73 17.18 4.41
CA PHE A 59 -5.69 16.58 3.57
C PHE A 59 -6.22 16.29 2.16
N LEU A 60 -5.49 16.73 1.15
CA LEU A 60 -5.69 16.36 -0.25
C LEU A 60 -4.64 15.34 -0.69
N THR A 61 -5.08 14.21 -1.23
CA THR A 61 -4.23 13.18 -1.82
C THR A 61 -3.54 13.70 -3.09
N VAL A 62 -2.43 13.07 -3.49
CA VAL A 62 -1.82 13.35 -4.81
C VAL A 62 -2.77 13.19 -5.99
N THR A 63 -3.81 12.34 -5.87
CA THR A 63 -4.82 12.20 -6.91
C THR A 63 -5.72 13.43 -6.99
N GLU A 64 -6.20 13.94 -5.86
CA GLU A 64 -7.01 15.17 -5.82
C GLU A 64 -6.20 16.39 -6.28
N LEU A 65 -4.89 16.37 -6.07
CA LEU A 65 -3.97 17.39 -6.57
C LEU A 65 -3.62 17.24 -8.07
N GLY A 66 -4.06 16.16 -8.74
CA GLY A 66 -3.80 15.92 -10.16
C GLY A 66 -2.41 15.37 -10.49
N PHE A 67 -1.66 14.87 -9.50
CA PHE A 67 -0.29 14.36 -9.66
C PHE A 67 -0.19 12.84 -9.84
N GLY A 68 -1.30 12.14 -10.03
CA GLY A 68 -1.33 10.71 -10.34
C GLY A 68 -2.27 9.91 -9.45
N THR A 69 -1.91 8.67 -9.15
CA THR A 69 -2.78 7.72 -8.44
C THR A 69 -2.25 7.45 -7.03
N ALA A 70 -3.08 7.66 -6.01
CA ALA A 70 -2.76 7.40 -4.61
C ALA A 70 -3.01 5.94 -4.19
N ALA A 71 -3.86 5.20 -4.92
CA ALA A 71 -4.25 3.83 -4.57
C ALA A 71 -4.04 2.87 -5.75
N HIS A 72 -3.34 1.77 -5.51
CA HIS A 72 -3.20 0.66 -6.46
C HIS A 72 -4.02 -0.53 -5.99
N ARG A 73 -4.80 -1.14 -6.90
CA ARG A 73 -5.56 -2.37 -6.65
C ARG A 73 -4.92 -3.53 -7.41
N PRO A 74 -4.31 -4.50 -6.70
CA PRO A 74 -3.77 -5.70 -7.35
C PRO A 74 -4.88 -6.53 -8.03
N PRO A 75 -4.56 -7.34 -9.05
CA PRO A 75 -5.54 -8.22 -9.68
C PRO A 75 -6.20 -9.16 -8.67
N GLU A 76 -7.53 -9.14 -8.59
CA GLU A 76 -8.27 -9.89 -7.56
C GLU A 76 -8.00 -11.41 -7.60
N SER A 77 -7.77 -11.96 -8.78
CA SER A 77 -7.44 -13.38 -8.95
C SER A 77 -6.12 -13.74 -8.26
N LEU A 78 -5.11 -12.88 -8.35
CA LEU A 78 -3.82 -13.05 -7.69
C LEU A 78 -3.94 -12.89 -6.18
N VAL A 79 -4.72 -11.90 -5.72
CA VAL A 79 -5.02 -11.71 -4.29
C VAL A 79 -5.66 -12.98 -3.71
N ARG A 80 -6.73 -13.48 -4.35
CA ARG A 80 -7.43 -14.70 -3.91
C ARG A 80 -6.52 -15.92 -3.92
N ALA A 81 -5.75 -16.13 -4.99
CA ALA A 81 -4.86 -17.27 -5.09
C ALA A 81 -3.74 -17.23 -4.02
N THR A 82 -3.17 -16.05 -3.79
CA THR A 82 -2.09 -15.88 -2.80
C THR A 82 -2.60 -16.05 -1.38
N ALA A 83 -3.76 -15.47 -1.05
CA ALA A 83 -4.39 -15.63 0.25
C ALA A 83 -4.74 -17.10 0.52
N ALA A 84 -5.31 -17.81 -0.47
CA ALA A 84 -5.61 -19.24 -0.34
C ALA A 84 -4.35 -20.09 -0.16
N ALA A 85 -3.28 -19.80 -0.89
CA ALA A 85 -2.02 -20.55 -0.81
C ALA A 85 -1.27 -20.33 0.52
N THR A 86 -1.45 -19.18 1.17
CA THR A 86 -0.69 -18.79 2.37
C THR A 86 -1.50 -18.84 3.66
N GLY A 87 -2.84 -18.93 3.56
CA GLY A 87 -3.74 -18.75 4.71
C GLY A 87 -3.78 -17.31 5.24
N ALA A 88 -3.26 -16.34 4.48
CA ALA A 88 -3.23 -14.94 4.88
C ALA A 88 -4.62 -14.30 4.88
N ALA A 89 -4.81 -13.34 5.77
CA ALA A 89 -5.95 -12.43 5.67
C ALA A 89 -5.79 -11.50 4.45
N ILE A 90 -6.90 -11.06 3.87
CA ILE A 90 -6.91 -10.01 2.84
C ILE A 90 -7.26 -8.68 3.51
N GLY A 91 -6.54 -7.61 3.16
CA GLY A 91 -6.92 -6.26 3.59
C GLY A 91 -6.00 -5.17 3.06
N ALA A 92 -6.44 -3.92 3.20
CA ALA A 92 -5.70 -2.77 2.68
C ALA A 92 -4.35 -2.56 3.36
N ALA A 93 -3.34 -2.18 2.57
CA ALA A 93 -2.02 -1.77 3.04
C ALA A 93 -1.83 -0.27 2.85
N LEU A 94 -1.56 0.45 3.95
CA LEU A 94 -1.24 1.87 3.91
C LEU A 94 0.29 2.06 3.86
N THR A 95 0.76 2.73 2.82
CA THR A 95 2.15 3.18 2.72
C THR A 95 2.24 4.59 3.26
N VAL A 96 3.16 4.78 4.21
CA VAL A 96 3.42 6.06 4.87
C VAL A 96 4.91 6.35 4.87
N SER A 97 5.27 7.62 4.91
CA SER A 97 6.67 8.09 4.94
C SER A 97 7.28 8.01 6.34
N THR A 98 6.45 7.85 7.37
CA THR A 98 6.88 7.72 8.77
C THR A 98 6.21 6.53 9.45
N VAL A 99 6.97 5.79 10.25
CA VAL A 99 6.43 4.66 11.02
C VAL A 99 5.35 5.15 11.97
N THR A 100 4.22 4.45 12.01
CA THR A 100 3.11 4.78 12.91
C THR A 100 3.44 4.32 14.34
N GLY A 101 4.01 5.23 15.13
CA GLY A 101 4.46 4.95 16.50
C GLY A 101 3.44 5.25 17.61
N THR A 102 2.27 5.83 17.29
CA THR A 102 1.28 6.25 18.29
C THR A 102 -0.12 5.75 17.96
N ALA A 103 -0.91 5.48 19.01
CA ALA A 103 -2.31 5.09 18.87
C ALA A 103 -3.16 6.16 18.16
N ALA A 104 -2.88 7.44 18.44
CA ALA A 104 -3.57 8.57 17.79
C ALA A 104 -3.32 8.60 16.28
N ARG A 105 -2.08 8.38 15.82
CA ARG A 105 -1.77 8.33 14.38
C ARG A 105 -2.43 7.12 13.72
N ALA A 106 -2.44 5.96 14.37
CA ALA A 106 -3.13 4.77 13.88
C ALA A 106 -4.65 5.00 13.77
N ALA A 107 -5.27 5.64 14.76
CA ALA A 107 -6.69 5.97 14.71
C ALA A 107 -7.01 6.93 13.55
N ALA A 108 -6.22 8.00 13.39
CA ALA A 108 -6.40 8.97 12.31
C ALA A 108 -6.24 8.35 10.92
N LEU A 109 -5.29 7.42 10.74
CA LEU A 109 -5.13 6.67 9.49
C LEU A 109 -6.34 5.78 9.20
N ARG A 110 -6.87 5.10 10.22
CA ARG A 110 -8.02 4.20 10.07
C ARG A 110 -9.34 4.93 9.85
N GLU A 111 -9.48 6.14 10.39
CA GLU A 111 -10.63 7.01 10.08
C GLU A 111 -10.60 7.50 8.63
N ARG A 112 -9.40 7.84 8.12
CA ARG A 112 -9.22 8.28 6.73
C ARG A 112 -9.32 7.12 5.72
N HIS A 113 -8.92 5.93 6.12
CA HIS A 113 -8.86 4.73 5.29
C HIS A 113 -9.48 3.54 6.05
N PRO A 114 -10.81 3.40 6.01
CA PRO A 114 -11.54 2.36 6.75
C PRO A 114 -11.34 0.95 6.20
#